data_AF-A0A6G3SH17-F1
#
_entry.id   AF-A0A6G3SH17-F1
#
_cell.length_a   1.000
_cell.length_b   1.000
_cell.length_c   1.000
_cell.angle_alpha   90.00
_cell.angle_beta   90.00
_cell.angle_gamma   90.00
#
_symmetry.space_group_name_H-M   'P 1'
#
loop_
_entity.id
_entity.type
_entity.pdbx_description
1 polymer ?
#
loop_
_entity_poly.entity_id
_entity_poly.type
_entity_poly.pdbx_seq_one_letter_code
_entity_poly.pdbx_strand_id
1 'polypeptide(L)' 'ERALIGSPADGASFAAAADAELAAAEPLPHNAYKVPLMRNLVVAMLTELSEESIR' A
#
# COMPACT_ATOMS: atom_id res chain seq x y z
N GLU A 1 -7.74 -2.58 -0.63
CA GLU A 1 -8.44 -2.62 0.66
C GLU A 1 -8.85 -4.02 1.09
N ARG A 2 -9.65 -4.78 0.31
CA ARG A 2 -10.16 -6.11 0.74
C ARG A 2 -9.07 -7.08 1.21
N ALA A 3 -7.88 -7.01 0.60
CA ALA A 3 -6.72 -7.83 0.97
C ALA A 3 -6.19 -7.58 2.40
N LEU A 4 -6.59 -6.48 3.04
CA LEU A 4 -6.20 -6.16 4.42
C LEU A 4 -7.10 -6.85 5.46
N ILE A 5 -8.34 -7.19 5.11
CA ILE A 5 -9.30 -7.74 6.06
C ILE A 5 -8.86 -9.15 6.47
N GLY A 6 -8.56 -9.33 7.75
CA GLY A 6 -8.09 -10.62 8.32
C GLY A 6 -6.59 -10.89 8.15
N SER A 7 -5.85 -10.00 7.48
CA SER A 7 -4.39 -10.07 7.34
C SER A 7 -3.70 -9.43 8.55
N PRO A 8 -2.45 -9.80 8.87
CA PRO A 8 -1.65 -9.09 9.84
C PRO A 8 -1.51 -7.60 9.47
N ALA A 9 -1.53 -6.72 10.48
CA ALA A 9 -1.29 -5.29 10.30
C ALA A 9 0.22 -5.01 10.24
N ASP A 10 0.89 -5.50 9.20
CA ASP A 10 2.33 -5.35 8.99
C ASP A 10 2.68 -4.86 7.57
N GLY A 11 3.93 -4.40 7.41
CA GLY A 11 4.42 -3.84 6.15
C GLY A 11 4.34 -4.80 4.96
N ALA A 12 4.50 -6.11 5.18
CA ALA A 12 4.40 -7.11 4.13
C ALA A 12 2.96 -7.24 3.61
N SER A 13 1.99 -7.27 4.53
CA SER A 13 0.57 -7.34 4.21
C SER A 13 0.09 -6.06 3.53
N PHE A 14 0.56 -4.89 3.99
CA PHE A 14 0.28 -3.60 3.34
C PHE A 14 0.85 -3.52 1.92
N ALA A 15 2.07 -4.04 1.73
CA ALA A 15 2.70 -4.09 0.41
C ALA A 15 1.92 -4.97 -0.56
N ALA A 16 1.53 -6.18 -0.13
CA ALA A 16 0.72 -7.08 -0.94
C ALA A 16 -0.66 -6.47 -1.29
N ALA A 17 -1.29 -5.78 -0.34
CA ALA A 17 -2.56 -5.10 -0.59
C ALA A 17 -2.41 -3.91 -1.56
N ALA A 18 -1.35 -3.12 -1.45
CA ALA A 18 -1.06 -2.02 -2.37
C ALA A 18 -0.76 -2.54 -3.78
N ASP A 19 0.00 -3.63 -3.91
CA ASP A 19 0.27 -4.29 -5.20
C ASP A 19 -1.02 -4.78 -5.86
N ALA A 20 -1.90 -5.43 -5.09
CA ALA A 20 -3.18 -5.92 -5.60
C ALA A 20 -4.09 -4.80 -6.11
N GLU A 21 -4.17 -3.65 -5.43
CA GLU A 21 -4.99 -2.52 -5.88
C GLU A 21 -4.37 -1.79 -7.07
N LEU A 22 -3.04 -1.60 -7.08
CA LEU A 22 -2.34 -0.91 -8.16
C LEU A 22 -2.18 -1.75 -9.43
N ALA A 23 -2.50 -3.05 -9.39
CA ALA A 23 -2.43 -3.94 -10.56
C ALA A 23 -3.32 -3.46 -11.73
N ALA A 24 -4.40 -2.73 -11.45
CA ALA A 24 -5.28 -2.16 -12.46
C ALA A 24 -4.82 -0.78 -12.99
N ALA A 25 -3.70 -0.25 -12.50
CA ALA A 25 -3.22 1.06 -12.91
C ALA A 25 -2.66 1.04 -14.34
N GLU A 26 -3.16 1.94 -15.19
CA GLU A 26 -2.64 2.19 -16.53
C GLU A 26 -1.96 3.58 -16.57
N PRO A 27 -0.67 3.66 -16.23
CA PRO A 27 0.04 4.94 -16.23
C PRO A 27 0.24 5.48 -17.65
N LEU A 28 0.17 6.80 -17.76
CA LEU A 28 0.58 7.57 -18.93
C LEU A 28 2.09 7.89 -18.86
N PRO A 29 2.74 8.23 -19.98
CA PRO A 29 4.19 8.44 -20.04
C PRO A 29 4.76 9.38 -18.97
N HIS A 30 4.03 10.45 -18.62
CA HIS A 30 4.49 11.46 -17.67
C HIS A 30 4.10 11.18 -16.22
N ASN A 31 3.40 10.08 -15.93
CA ASN A 31 2.94 9.77 -14.58
C ASN A 31 3.24 8.33 -14.12
N ALA A 32 4.01 7.55 -14.89
CA ALA A 32 4.41 6.19 -14.53
C ALA A 32 5.09 6.09 -13.15
N TYR A 33 5.83 7.12 -12.74
CA TYR A 33 6.45 7.20 -11.42
C TYR A 33 5.43 7.22 -10.26
N LYS A 34 4.16 7.58 -10.52
CA LYS A 34 3.14 7.67 -9.47
C LYS A 34 2.72 6.30 -8.95
N VAL A 35 2.82 5.24 -9.75
CA VAL A 35 2.45 3.88 -9.32
C VAL A 35 3.36 3.39 -8.19
N PRO A 36 4.70 3.33 -8.33
CA PRO A 36 5.57 2.95 -7.22
C PRO A 36 5.55 3.95 -6.06
N LEU A 37 5.33 5.25 -6.33
CA LEU A 37 5.18 6.26 -5.27
C LEU A 37 3.95 5.98 -4.39
N MET A 38 2.79 5.72 -5.01
CA MET A 38 1.55 5.41 -4.28
C MET A 38 1.69 4.13 -3.47
N ARG A 39 2.33 3.10 -4.04
CA ARG A 39 2.64 1.85 -3.34
C ARG A 39 3.42 2.14 -2.04
N ASN A 40 4.53 2.87 -2.16
CA ASN A 40 5.40 3.17 -1.04
C ASN A 40 4.70 4.03 0.02
N LEU A 41 3.88 5.00 -0.41
CA LEU A 41 3.12 5.86 0.50
C LEU A 41 2.10 5.05 1.31
N VAL A 42 1.35 4.15 0.67
CA VAL A 42 0.38 3.29 1.37
C VAL A 42 1.08 2.41 2.41
N VAL A 43 2.19 1.77 2.04
CA VAL A 43 2.96 0.93 2.97
C VAL A 43 3.48 1.74 4.15
N ALA A 44 4.07 2.91 3.90
CA ALA A 44 4.63 3.76 4.94
C ALA A 44 3.55 4.23 5.93
N MET A 45 2.45 4.80 5.42
CA MET A 45 1.39 5.35 6.27
C MET A 45 0.67 4.28 7.08
N LEU A 46 0.35 3.12 6.50
CA LEU A 46 -0.31 2.04 7.23
C LEU A 46 0.60 1.42 8.29
N THR A 47 1.92 1.36 8.02
CA THR A 47 2.90 0.93 9.02
C THR A 47 2.93 1.90 10.20
N GLU A 48 3.04 3.20 9.93
CA GLU A 48 3.03 4.24 10.97
C GLU A 48 1.76 4.21 11.83
N LEU A 49 0.58 4.12 11.19
CA LEU A 49 -0.70 4.02 11.89
C LEU A 49 -0.81 2.76 12.75
N SER A 50 -0.26 1.64 12.28
CA SER A 50 -0.26 0.37 13.02
C SER A 50 0.64 0.45 14.25
N GLU A 51 1.81 1.07 14.12
CA GLU A 51 2.71 1.33 15.24
C GLU A 51 2.08 2.30 16.26
N GLU A 52 1.38 3.34 15.81
CA GLU A 52 0.65 4.27 16.67
C GLU A 52 -0.51 3.58 17.40
N SER A 53 -1.24 2.69 16.74
CA SER A 53 -2.37 1.97 17.38
C SER A 53 -1.94 1.04 18.52
N ILE A 54 -0.68 0.61 18.55
CA ILE A 54 -0.13 -0.29 19.58
C ILE A 54 0.48 0.50 20.74
N ARG A 55 0.67 1.81 20.59
CA ARG A 55 1.23 2.71 21.60
C ARG A 55 0.20 3.08 22.67
#